data_AF-A0A1S6WUC5-F1
#
_entry.id   AF-A0A1S6WUC5-F1
#
_cell.length_a   1.000
_cell.length_b   1.000
_cell.length_c   1.000
_cell.angle_alpha   90.00
_cell.angle_beta   90.00
_cell.angle_gamma   90.00
#
_symmetry.space_group_name_H-M   'P 1'
#
loop_
_entity.id
_entity.type
_entity.pdbx_description
1 polymer ?
#
loop_
_entity_poly.entity_id
_entity_poly.type
_entity_poly.pdbx_seq_one_letter_code
_entity_poly.pdbx_strand_id
1 'polypeptide(L)'
;MFPRYVYENTASYAKETKAAGLQRRDAITDEGLAYFKEAYPDETISKDDLFFYVYGVLHSEDYRARYAHNLSKQLPRIPTVKKVEDFWAFVKAGRKLGDLHTNYEEVESYPVTYKQGDPSTWIIDDKVSFYRVEKMKFGGKRGAIDKSTVIYNAQITMQNIPLEAYDYIVSGRPALEWVMDKQIVKTDKASGIVNDANRYAVETIGNPAYPLELFQRVITVSLETMKIVRNLPKLEIREIEDTQKTLH
;
A
#
# COMPACT_ATOMS: atom_id res chain seq x y z
N MET A 1 0.64 -8.54 10.16
CA MET A 1 0.92 -7.09 10.31
C MET A 1 2.14 -6.97 11.22
N PHE A 2 3.18 -6.25 10.83
CA PHE A 2 4.35 -5.98 11.67
C PHE A 2 4.25 -4.54 12.21
N PRO A 3 3.83 -4.34 13.46
CA PRO A 3 3.58 -3.01 13.99
C PRO A 3 4.90 -2.27 14.23
N ARG A 4 4.89 -0.94 14.17
CA ARG A 4 6.03 -0.12 14.62
C ARG A 4 6.12 -0.07 16.15
N TYR A 5 4.98 -0.01 16.81
CA TYR A 5 4.85 0.07 18.27
C TYR A 5 3.87 -0.98 18.77
N VAL A 6 4.12 -1.50 19.98
CA VAL A 6 3.17 -2.34 20.71
C VAL A 6 2.75 -1.64 21.99
N TYR A 7 1.52 -1.93 22.42
CA TYR A 7 0.90 -1.33 23.60
C TYR A 7 0.64 -2.41 24.64
N GLU A 8 1.23 -2.26 25.82
CA GLU A 8 1.08 -3.23 26.91
C GLU A 8 0.27 -2.62 28.05
N ASN A 9 -0.63 -3.44 28.62
CA ASN A 9 -1.34 -3.08 29.82
C ASN A 9 -0.48 -3.43 31.03
N THR A 10 -0.06 -2.40 31.77
CA THR A 10 0.75 -2.55 32.98
C THR A 10 -0.11 -2.76 34.24
N ALA A 11 -1.43 -2.88 34.10
CA ALA A 11 -2.30 -3.29 35.20
C ALA A 11 -1.95 -4.72 35.65
N SER A 12 -1.26 -4.84 36.77
CA SER A 12 -1.25 -6.11 37.50
C SER A 12 -2.69 -6.41 37.92
N TYR A 13 -3.13 -7.65 37.76
CA TYR A 13 -4.46 -8.12 38.19
C TYR A 13 -4.72 -7.95 39.71
N ALA A 14 -3.80 -7.35 40.47
CA ALA A 14 -3.82 -7.32 41.93
C ALA A 14 -4.21 -5.96 42.55
N LYS A 15 -4.40 -4.87 41.79
CA LYS A 15 -4.93 -3.60 42.36
C LYS A 15 -5.77 -2.85 41.34
N GLU A 16 -7.08 -2.96 41.48
CA GLU A 16 -8.04 -2.01 40.91
C GLU A 16 -7.84 -0.65 41.58
N THR A 17 -7.02 0.20 40.96
CA THR A 17 -7.01 1.63 41.24
C THR A 17 -6.73 2.36 39.93
N LYS A 18 -7.53 3.40 39.67
CA LYS A 18 -7.71 4.11 38.39
C LYS A 18 -6.40 4.45 37.64
N ALA A 19 -6.49 4.33 36.31
CA ALA A 19 -5.58 4.84 35.28
C ALA A 19 -4.26 4.06 35.03
N ALA A 20 -4.33 2.74 34.85
CA ALA A 20 -3.28 2.03 34.12
C ALA A 20 -3.44 2.34 32.62
N GLY A 21 -2.70 3.33 32.11
CA GLY A 21 -2.66 3.65 30.68
C GLY A 21 -1.88 2.59 29.90
N LEU A 22 -2.28 2.36 28.64
CA LEU A 22 -1.50 1.57 27.70
C LEU A 22 -0.12 2.20 27.52
N GLN A 23 0.96 1.48 27.83
CA GLN A 23 2.31 1.96 27.59
C GLN A 23 2.78 1.54 26.19
N ARG A 24 3.24 2.52 25.41
CA ARG A 24 3.78 2.32 24.07
C ARG A 24 5.26 1.95 24.15
N ARG A 25 5.66 0.85 23.50
CA ARG A 25 7.07 0.49 23.30
C ARG A 25 7.37 0.14 21.85
N ASP A 26 8.64 0.19 21.45
CA ASP A 26 9.06 -0.24 20.12
C ASP A 26 8.79 -1.74 19.90
N ALA A 27 8.32 -2.09 18.71
CA ALA A 27 8.20 -3.47 18.27
C ALA A 27 9.53 -4.03 17.73
N ILE A 28 10.44 -3.14 17.30
CA ILE A 28 11.80 -3.50 16.91
C ILE A 28 12.63 -3.65 18.18
N THR A 29 13.17 -4.84 18.38
CA THR A 29 13.97 -5.16 19.57
C THR A 29 15.36 -4.53 19.48
N ASP A 30 16.03 -4.39 20.61
CA ASP A 30 17.38 -3.82 20.65
C ASP A 30 18.41 -4.77 20.03
N GLU A 31 18.18 -6.09 20.10
CA GLU A 31 19.00 -7.10 19.41
C GLU A 31 18.87 -6.96 17.89
N GLY A 32 17.65 -6.74 17.40
CA GLY A 32 17.40 -6.45 16.00
C GLY A 32 18.14 -5.19 15.55
N LEU A 33 18.14 -4.14 16.37
CA LEU A 33 18.90 -2.93 16.09
C LEU A 33 20.43 -3.17 16.10
N ALA A 34 20.93 -3.94 17.06
CA ALA A 34 22.34 -4.26 17.20
C ALA A 34 22.88 -5.01 15.97
N TYR A 35 22.12 -5.97 15.42
CA TYR A 35 22.48 -6.70 14.21
C TYR A 35 22.79 -5.77 13.02
N PHE A 36 22.03 -4.70 12.84
CA PHE A 36 22.29 -3.72 11.77
C PHE A 36 23.44 -2.76 12.10
N LYS A 37 23.61 -2.37 13.38
CA LYS A 37 24.74 -1.54 13.80
C LYS A 37 26.07 -2.26 13.68
N GLU A 38 26.11 -3.57 13.91
CA GLU A 38 27.30 -4.40 13.67
C GLU A 38 27.66 -4.44 12.17
N ALA A 39 26.65 -4.48 11.30
CA ALA A 39 26.87 -4.43 9.87
C ALA A 39 27.39 -3.05 9.39
N TYR A 40 27.00 -1.96 10.04
CA TYR A 40 27.40 -0.60 9.66
C TYR A 40 27.85 0.21 10.89
N PRO A 41 29.07 -0.04 11.41
CA PRO A 41 29.53 0.51 12.69
C PRO A 41 29.69 2.03 12.69
N ASP A 42 29.92 2.63 11.53
CA ASP A 42 30.10 4.08 11.37
C ASP A 42 28.76 4.84 11.21
N GLU A 43 27.63 4.13 11.16
CA GLU A 43 26.32 4.72 10.92
C GLU A 43 25.47 4.86 12.19
N THR A 44 24.75 5.96 12.28
CA THR A 44 23.74 6.16 13.33
C THR A 44 22.39 5.66 12.87
N ILE A 45 22.13 4.37 13.08
CA ILE A 45 20.87 3.71 12.69
C ILE A 45 19.84 3.76 13.83
N SER A 46 18.63 4.20 13.52
CA SER A 46 17.48 4.18 14.43
C SER A 46 16.52 3.01 14.14
N LYS A 47 15.61 2.73 15.08
CA LYS A 47 14.54 1.74 14.86
C LYS A 47 13.56 2.18 13.76
N ASP A 48 13.37 3.48 13.56
CA ASP A 48 12.56 3.97 12.44
C ASP A 48 13.24 3.66 11.10
N ASP A 49 14.56 3.83 11.01
CA ASP A 49 15.29 3.47 9.80
C ASP A 49 15.13 1.99 9.48
N LEU A 50 15.20 1.12 10.49
CA LEU A 50 14.97 -0.31 10.29
C LEU A 50 13.54 -0.62 9.85
N PHE A 51 12.54 0.04 10.43
CA PHE A 51 11.15 -0.14 10.00
C PHE A 51 10.96 0.16 8.51
N PHE A 52 11.51 1.29 8.05
CA PHE A 52 11.42 1.67 6.65
C PHE A 52 12.37 0.88 5.74
N TYR A 53 13.54 0.48 6.21
CA TYR A 53 14.44 -0.43 5.49
C TYR A 53 13.72 -1.74 5.15
N VAL A 54 13.07 -2.36 6.15
CA VAL A 54 12.27 -3.57 5.95
C VAL A 54 11.18 -3.34 4.89
N TYR A 55 10.47 -2.21 4.98
CA TYR A 55 9.44 -1.86 4.00
C TYR A 55 10.01 -1.71 2.57
N GLY A 56 11.17 -1.08 2.42
CA GLY A 56 11.88 -0.95 1.15
C GLY A 56 12.33 -2.30 0.57
N VAL A 57 12.94 -3.16 1.39
CA VAL A 57 13.39 -4.50 0.96
C VAL A 57 12.22 -5.37 0.52
N LEU A 58 11.09 -5.33 1.22
CA LEU A 58 9.88 -6.08 0.83
C LEU A 58 9.27 -5.63 -0.51
N HIS A 59 9.64 -4.44 -0.99
CA HIS A 59 9.29 -3.91 -2.30
C HIS A 59 10.35 -4.18 -3.38
N SER A 60 11.52 -4.73 -3.03
CA SER A 60 12.54 -5.13 -4.01
C SER A 60 12.04 -6.32 -4.84
N GLU A 61 12.01 -6.15 -6.16
CA GLU A 61 11.69 -7.23 -7.11
C GLU A 61 12.69 -8.39 -7.00
N ASP A 62 13.98 -8.07 -6.82
CA ASP A 62 15.05 -9.06 -6.61
C ASP A 62 14.82 -9.87 -5.33
N TYR A 63 14.51 -9.21 -4.21
CA TYR A 63 14.16 -9.91 -2.96
C TYR A 63 12.97 -10.86 -3.14
N ARG A 64 11.88 -10.36 -3.74
CA ARG A 64 10.64 -11.13 -3.95
C ARG A 64 10.87 -12.31 -4.88
N ALA A 65 11.65 -12.15 -5.94
CA ALA A 65 11.99 -13.22 -6.87
C ALA A 65 12.91 -14.26 -6.21
N ARG A 66 14.00 -13.82 -5.57
CA ARG A 66 15.00 -14.69 -4.93
C ARG A 66 14.42 -15.55 -3.82
N TYR A 67 13.46 -15.01 -3.06
CA TYR A 67 12.86 -15.70 -1.92
C TYR A 67 11.40 -16.14 -2.15
N ALA A 68 10.90 -16.17 -3.38
CA ALA A 68 9.50 -16.48 -3.71
C ALA A 68 8.97 -17.78 -3.05
N HIS A 69 9.78 -18.84 -3.08
CA HIS A 69 9.43 -20.13 -2.46
C HIS A 69 9.37 -20.05 -0.93
N ASN A 70 10.23 -19.23 -0.31
CA ASN A 70 10.25 -19.08 1.15
C ASN A 70 9.09 -18.18 1.61
N LEU A 71 8.84 -17.09 0.89
CA LEU A 71 7.76 -16.14 1.19
C LEU A 71 6.36 -16.78 1.10
N SER A 72 6.20 -17.87 0.34
CA SER A 72 4.94 -18.62 0.30
C SER A 72 4.74 -19.58 1.48
N LYS A 73 5.78 -19.83 2.29
CA LYS A 73 5.78 -20.86 3.34
C LYS A 73 6.08 -20.34 4.75
N GLN A 74 6.80 -19.23 4.87
CA GLN A 74 7.26 -18.71 6.16
C GLN A 74 7.35 -17.18 6.15
N LEU A 75 7.49 -16.59 7.35
CA LEU A 75 7.67 -15.15 7.51
C LEU A 75 8.97 -14.68 6.81
N PRO A 76 8.97 -13.45 6.24
CA PRO A 76 10.17 -12.89 5.62
C PRO A 76 11.32 -12.78 6.61
N ARG A 77 12.53 -13.12 6.15
CA ARG A 77 13.78 -12.85 6.86
C ARG A 77 14.50 -11.72 6.13
N ILE A 78 14.89 -10.68 6.86
CA ILE A 78 15.39 -9.45 6.26
C ILE A 78 16.92 -9.42 6.36
N PRO A 79 17.65 -9.46 5.23
CA PRO A 79 19.11 -9.44 5.23
C PRO A 79 19.67 -8.03 5.43
N THR A 80 20.93 -7.94 5.82
CA THR A 80 21.77 -6.74 5.60
C THR A 80 22.31 -6.75 4.17
N VAL A 81 22.36 -5.58 3.53
CA VAL A 81 22.99 -5.41 2.24
C VAL A 81 24.50 -5.17 2.40
N LYS A 82 25.25 -5.40 1.32
CA LYS A 82 26.71 -5.31 1.35
C LYS A 82 27.22 -3.89 1.51
N LYS A 83 26.55 -2.93 0.87
CA LYS A 83 26.92 -1.52 0.82
C LYS A 83 26.02 -0.69 1.72
N VAL A 84 26.62 0.21 2.48
CA VAL A 84 25.88 1.12 3.38
C VAL A 84 25.00 2.10 2.59
N GLU A 85 25.44 2.47 1.38
CA GLU A 85 24.68 3.34 0.47
C GLU A 85 23.38 2.65 0.03
N ASP A 86 23.42 1.35 -0.22
CA ASP A 86 22.23 0.57 -0.58
C ASP A 86 21.28 0.45 0.61
N PHE A 87 21.80 0.34 1.85
CA PHE A 87 20.97 0.34 3.06
C PHE A 87 20.17 1.64 3.16
N TRP A 88 20.85 2.79 3.05
CA TRP A 88 20.17 4.09 3.10
C TRP A 88 19.24 4.33 1.90
N ALA A 89 19.56 3.79 0.72
CA ALA A 89 18.66 3.82 -0.43
C ALA A 89 17.36 3.06 -0.16
N PHE A 90 17.44 1.86 0.44
CA PHE A 90 16.26 1.09 0.87
C PHE A 90 15.46 1.81 1.96
N VAL A 91 16.12 2.42 2.96
CA VAL A 91 15.44 3.24 3.99
C VAL A 91 14.67 4.39 3.35
N LYS A 92 15.32 5.15 2.46
CA LYS A 92 14.73 6.31 1.78
C LYS A 92 13.54 5.90 0.90
N ALA A 93 13.68 4.82 0.15
CA ALA A 93 12.58 4.27 -0.64
C ALA A 93 11.42 3.80 0.24
N GLY A 94 11.72 3.08 1.32
CA GLY A 94 10.72 2.62 2.29
C GLY A 94 9.97 3.76 2.97
N ARG A 95 10.64 4.87 3.31
CA ARG A 95 9.99 6.09 3.84
C ARG A 95 9.03 6.68 2.83
N LYS A 96 9.46 6.85 1.58
CA LYS A 96 8.61 7.37 0.50
C LYS A 96 7.40 6.49 0.23
N LEU A 97 7.60 5.17 0.15
CA LEU A 97 6.52 4.21 -0.04
C LEU A 97 5.56 4.21 1.16
N GLY A 98 6.10 4.26 2.38
CA GLY A 98 5.31 4.30 3.60
C GLY A 98 4.38 5.52 3.62
N ASP A 99 4.94 6.70 3.39
CA ASP A 99 4.19 7.97 3.31
C ASP A 99 3.12 7.93 2.22
N LEU A 100 3.50 7.51 1.00
CA LEU A 100 2.58 7.42 -0.14
C LEU A 100 1.41 6.46 0.14
N HIS A 101 1.68 5.30 0.74
CA HIS A 101 0.66 4.27 0.98
C HIS A 101 -0.21 4.56 2.21
N THR A 102 0.30 5.27 3.23
CA THR A 102 -0.54 5.69 4.37
C THR A 102 -1.46 6.85 4.00
N ASN A 103 -1.03 7.71 3.07
CA ASN A 103 -1.76 8.90 2.64
C ASN A 103 -2.40 8.73 1.26
N TYR A 104 -2.64 7.48 0.82
CA TYR A 104 -3.11 7.15 -0.54
C TYR A 104 -4.42 7.85 -0.94
N GLU A 105 -5.26 8.23 0.04
CA GLU A 105 -6.52 8.94 -0.18
C GLU A 105 -6.36 10.46 -0.34
N GLU A 106 -5.17 11.00 0.00
CA GLU A 106 -4.85 12.43 0.00
C GLU A 106 -3.88 12.83 -1.13
N VAL A 107 -3.33 11.84 -1.84
CA VAL A 107 -2.47 12.08 -3.01
C VAL A 107 -3.24 12.84 -4.09
N GLU A 108 -2.53 13.64 -4.89
CA GLU A 108 -3.12 14.31 -6.04
C GLU A 108 -3.73 13.30 -7.03
N SER A 109 -4.97 13.56 -7.45
CA SER A 109 -5.68 12.72 -8.40
C SER A 109 -4.98 12.72 -9.76
N TYR A 110 -4.81 11.53 -10.36
CA TYR A 110 -4.28 11.44 -11.71
C TYR A 110 -5.23 12.11 -12.73
N PRO A 111 -4.73 12.99 -13.61
CA PRO A 111 -5.55 13.74 -14.56
C PRO A 111 -5.99 12.86 -15.75
N VAL A 112 -6.98 12.01 -15.53
CA VAL A 112 -7.60 11.21 -16.60
C VAL A 112 -8.39 12.09 -17.57
N THR A 113 -8.47 11.64 -18.83
CA THR A 113 -9.40 12.23 -19.80
C THR A 113 -10.77 11.57 -19.67
N TYR A 114 -11.84 12.31 -19.95
CA TYR A 114 -13.20 11.77 -19.95
C TYR A 114 -13.79 11.72 -21.35
N LYS A 115 -14.53 10.65 -21.64
CA LYS A 115 -15.26 10.50 -22.91
C LYS A 115 -16.27 11.63 -23.13
N GLN A 116 -16.81 12.18 -22.05
CA GLN A 116 -17.81 13.25 -22.03
C GLN A 116 -17.21 14.65 -22.29
N GLY A 117 -15.90 14.78 -22.51
CA GLY A 117 -15.23 16.06 -22.65
C GLY A 117 -14.78 16.65 -21.32
N ASP A 118 -14.54 17.97 -21.28
CA ASP A 118 -14.01 18.67 -20.11
C ASP A 118 -15.02 18.67 -18.93
N PRO A 119 -14.65 18.12 -17.76
CA PRO A 119 -15.49 18.16 -16.55
C PRO A 119 -15.95 19.55 -16.12
N SER A 120 -15.19 20.61 -16.47
CA SER A 120 -15.57 22.00 -16.15
C SER A 120 -16.87 22.44 -16.84
N THR A 121 -17.26 21.74 -17.91
CA THR A 121 -18.45 22.04 -18.71
C THR A 121 -19.67 21.19 -18.36
N TRP A 122 -19.52 20.24 -17.42
CA TRP A 122 -20.61 19.33 -17.06
C TRP A 122 -21.73 20.05 -16.29
N ILE A 123 -22.97 19.82 -16.71
CA ILE A 123 -24.17 20.27 -16.01
C ILE A 123 -24.55 19.19 -15.00
N ILE A 124 -24.38 19.47 -13.71
CA ILE A 124 -24.59 18.52 -12.61
C ILE A 124 -25.69 19.08 -11.69
N ASP A 125 -26.92 18.63 -11.90
CA ASP A 125 -28.07 19.05 -11.08
C ASP A 125 -28.07 18.40 -9.69
N ASP A 126 -27.75 17.11 -9.62
CA ASP A 126 -27.61 16.35 -8.38
C ASP A 126 -26.27 15.60 -8.36
N LYS A 127 -25.35 16.08 -7.51
CA LYS A 127 -24.03 15.46 -7.34
C LYS A 127 -24.11 14.04 -6.80
N VAL A 128 -25.08 13.73 -5.93
CA VAL A 128 -25.19 12.39 -5.32
C VAL A 128 -25.55 11.38 -6.40
N SER A 129 -26.55 11.67 -7.23
CA SER A 129 -26.91 10.80 -8.35
C SER A 129 -25.85 10.77 -9.44
N PHE A 130 -25.23 11.91 -9.77
CA PHE A 130 -24.24 12.00 -10.85
C PHE A 130 -22.99 11.17 -10.58
N TYR A 131 -22.46 11.22 -9.36
CA TYR A 131 -21.27 10.47 -8.95
C TYR A 131 -21.60 9.10 -8.37
N ARG A 132 -22.86 8.66 -8.35
CA ARG A 132 -23.20 7.33 -7.84
C ARG A 132 -22.52 6.23 -8.66
N VAL A 133 -21.73 5.38 -8.01
CA VAL A 133 -21.16 4.18 -8.60
C VAL A 133 -21.99 2.96 -8.23
N GLU A 134 -22.42 2.21 -9.25
CA GLU A 134 -23.04 0.89 -9.06
C GLU A 134 -21.98 -0.22 -9.14
N LYS A 135 -21.23 -0.24 -10.24
CA LYS A 135 -20.07 -1.12 -10.46
C LYS A 135 -19.21 -0.62 -11.61
N MET A 136 -17.95 -0.30 -11.33
CA MET A 136 -16.99 0.08 -12.38
C MET A 136 -16.69 -1.12 -13.29
N LYS A 137 -16.44 -0.84 -14.57
CA LYS A 137 -16.09 -1.86 -15.58
C LYS A 137 -15.03 -1.35 -16.52
N PHE A 138 -14.14 -2.23 -16.97
CA PHE A 138 -13.27 -1.91 -18.09
C PHE A 138 -14.07 -1.76 -19.39
N GLY A 139 -13.52 -0.96 -20.30
CA GLY A 139 -13.99 -0.87 -21.67
C GLY A 139 -13.68 -2.13 -22.48
N GLY A 140 -14.04 -2.09 -23.77
CA GLY A 140 -13.83 -3.21 -24.68
C GLY A 140 -14.93 -4.27 -24.61
N LYS A 141 -14.61 -5.47 -25.11
CA LYS A 141 -15.54 -6.61 -25.20
C LYS A 141 -14.98 -7.81 -24.46
N ARG A 142 -15.84 -8.77 -24.13
CA ARG A 142 -15.39 -10.05 -23.55
C ARG A 142 -14.35 -10.69 -24.49
N GLY A 143 -13.16 -11.01 -23.95
CA GLY A 143 -12.01 -11.54 -24.71
C GLY A 143 -11.04 -10.48 -25.26
N ALA A 144 -11.43 -9.20 -25.22
CA ALA A 144 -10.60 -8.06 -25.63
C ALA A 144 -10.93 -6.87 -24.71
N ILE A 145 -10.52 -6.99 -23.44
CA ILE A 145 -10.74 -5.97 -22.42
C ILE A 145 -9.77 -4.81 -22.65
N ASP A 146 -10.29 -3.58 -22.65
CA ASP A 146 -9.48 -2.37 -22.72
C ASP A 146 -9.31 -1.77 -21.32
N LYS A 147 -8.14 -1.96 -20.72
CA LYS A 147 -7.79 -1.42 -19.39
C LYS A 147 -7.44 0.07 -19.41
N SER A 148 -7.26 0.68 -20.58
CA SER A 148 -7.06 2.14 -20.68
C SER A 148 -8.37 2.92 -20.52
N THR A 149 -9.51 2.23 -20.59
CA THR A 149 -10.86 2.80 -20.42
C THR A 149 -11.57 2.18 -19.23
N VAL A 150 -12.08 3.01 -18.32
CA VAL A 150 -12.93 2.60 -17.19
C VAL A 150 -14.27 3.31 -17.26
N ILE A 151 -15.32 2.52 -17.43
CA ILE A 151 -16.71 2.94 -17.31
C ILE A 151 -17.03 3.00 -15.82
N TYR A 152 -17.12 4.21 -15.27
CA TYR A 152 -17.40 4.44 -13.86
C TYR A 152 -18.90 4.23 -13.58
N ASN A 153 -19.75 4.92 -14.34
CA ASN A 153 -21.20 4.76 -14.34
C ASN A 153 -21.78 5.18 -15.71
N ALA A 154 -23.10 5.39 -15.80
CA ALA A 154 -23.76 5.79 -17.04
C ALA A 154 -23.37 7.20 -17.52
N GLN A 155 -22.91 8.06 -16.62
CA GLN A 155 -22.58 9.46 -16.88
C GLN A 155 -21.08 9.67 -17.13
N ILE A 156 -20.22 8.87 -16.50
CA ILE A 156 -18.78 9.11 -16.43
C ILE A 156 -18.01 7.92 -17.02
N THR A 157 -17.14 8.19 -17.99
CA THR A 157 -16.18 7.21 -18.53
C THR A 157 -14.79 7.82 -18.60
N MET A 158 -13.86 7.24 -17.85
CA MET A 158 -12.45 7.61 -17.86
C MET A 158 -11.73 6.91 -19.00
N GLN A 159 -10.83 7.61 -19.68
CA GLN A 159 -10.04 7.14 -20.81
C GLN A 159 -8.57 7.50 -20.62
N ASN A 160 -7.70 6.84 -21.39
CA ASN A 160 -6.25 7.05 -21.41
C ASN A 160 -5.60 6.80 -20.04
N ILE A 161 -6.11 5.82 -19.28
CA ILE A 161 -5.46 5.35 -18.05
C ILE A 161 -4.15 4.64 -18.44
N PRO A 162 -2.99 5.05 -17.90
CA PRO A 162 -1.71 4.39 -18.21
C PRO A 162 -1.74 2.91 -17.83
N LEU A 163 -1.31 2.04 -18.73
CA LEU A 163 -1.37 0.59 -18.49
C LEU A 163 -0.38 0.16 -17.41
N GLU A 164 0.74 0.86 -17.27
CA GLU A 164 1.72 0.62 -16.21
C GLU A 164 1.16 0.88 -14.80
N ALA A 165 0.04 1.61 -14.66
CA ALA A 165 -0.61 1.80 -13.36
C ALA A 165 -1.18 0.46 -12.82
N TYR A 166 -1.40 -0.53 -13.68
CA TYR A 166 -1.85 -1.87 -13.26
C TYR A 166 -0.71 -2.78 -12.80
N ASP A 167 0.55 -2.37 -12.96
CA ASP A 167 1.72 -3.17 -12.55
C ASP A 167 1.88 -3.22 -11.03
N TYR A 168 1.32 -2.25 -10.30
CA TYR A 168 1.32 -2.27 -8.83
C TYR A 168 0.30 -3.29 -8.30
N ILE A 169 0.81 -4.47 -7.95
CA ILE A 169 0.01 -5.61 -7.48
C ILE A 169 0.07 -5.74 -5.96
N VAL A 170 -1.09 -5.74 -5.32
CA VAL A 170 -1.27 -5.99 -3.89
C VAL A 170 -2.14 -7.24 -3.72
N SER A 171 -1.65 -8.22 -2.95
CA SER A 171 -2.39 -9.48 -2.69
C SER A 171 -2.87 -10.21 -3.96
N GLY A 172 -2.07 -10.18 -5.04
CA GLY A 172 -2.34 -10.90 -6.28
C GLY A 172 -3.26 -10.18 -7.28
N ARG A 173 -3.66 -8.94 -7.02
CA ARG A 173 -4.48 -8.11 -7.91
C ARG A 173 -3.93 -6.68 -8.02
N PRO A 174 -4.05 -6.01 -9.19
CA PRO A 174 -3.70 -4.59 -9.30
C PRO A 174 -4.46 -3.72 -8.29
N ALA A 175 -3.80 -2.70 -7.74
CA ALA A 175 -4.41 -1.80 -6.77
C ALA A 175 -5.69 -1.10 -7.31
N LEU A 176 -5.70 -0.74 -8.59
CA LEU A 176 -6.87 -0.14 -9.24
C LEU A 176 -8.07 -1.10 -9.27
N GLU A 177 -7.82 -2.40 -9.49
CA GLU A 177 -8.89 -3.40 -9.50
C GLU A 177 -9.47 -3.61 -8.08
N TRP A 178 -8.65 -3.46 -7.02
CA TRP A 178 -9.17 -3.42 -5.66
C TRP A 178 -10.16 -2.28 -5.44
N VAL A 179 -9.89 -1.09 -5.98
CA VAL A 179 -10.85 0.04 -5.91
C VAL A 179 -12.15 -0.35 -6.63
N MET A 180 -12.07 -0.90 -7.84
CA MET A 180 -13.25 -1.32 -8.61
C MET A 180 -14.10 -2.38 -7.88
N ASP A 181 -13.47 -3.28 -7.14
CA ASP A 181 -14.17 -4.33 -6.39
C ASP A 181 -14.76 -3.88 -5.06
N LYS A 182 -14.17 -2.86 -4.44
CA LYS A 182 -14.60 -2.34 -3.13
C LYS A 182 -15.57 -1.17 -3.27
N GLN A 183 -15.41 -0.32 -4.28
CA GLN A 183 -16.30 0.80 -4.59
C GLN A 183 -17.46 0.33 -5.48
N ILE A 184 -18.37 -0.43 -4.88
CA ILE A 184 -19.50 -1.08 -5.54
C ILE A 184 -20.74 -1.04 -4.65
N VAL A 185 -21.92 -1.14 -5.26
CA VAL A 185 -23.16 -1.51 -4.57
C VAL A 185 -23.32 -3.02 -4.67
N LYS A 186 -23.35 -3.71 -3.52
CA LYS A 186 -23.49 -5.16 -3.47
C LYS A 186 -24.39 -5.59 -2.33
N THR A 187 -25.40 -6.39 -2.67
CA THR A 187 -26.26 -7.08 -1.71
C THR A 187 -25.73 -8.47 -1.42
N ASP A 188 -25.53 -8.80 -0.15
CA ASP A 188 -25.27 -10.17 0.27
C ASP A 188 -26.56 -11.00 0.16
N LYS A 189 -26.49 -12.14 -0.55
CA LYS A 189 -27.68 -12.94 -0.85
C LYS A 189 -28.27 -13.64 0.37
N ALA A 190 -27.44 -14.00 1.34
CA ALA A 190 -27.88 -14.77 2.50
C ALA A 190 -28.52 -13.86 3.56
N SER A 191 -27.88 -12.73 3.86
CA SER A 191 -28.34 -11.77 4.87
C SER A 191 -29.27 -10.69 4.33
N GLY A 192 -29.26 -10.43 3.02
CA GLY A 192 -29.97 -9.31 2.40
C GLY A 192 -29.33 -7.94 2.67
N ILE A 193 -28.20 -7.89 3.38
CA ILE A 193 -27.52 -6.64 3.73
C ILE A 193 -26.92 -6.01 2.47
N VAL A 194 -27.26 -4.74 2.22
CA VAL A 194 -26.72 -3.95 1.13
C VAL A 194 -25.47 -3.22 1.62
N ASN A 195 -24.33 -3.54 1.01
CA ASN A 195 -23.12 -2.74 1.11
C ASN A 195 -23.11 -1.73 -0.05
N ASP A 196 -23.34 -0.45 0.27
CA ASP A 196 -23.30 0.65 -0.68
C ASP A 196 -22.14 1.59 -0.34
N ALA A 197 -21.08 1.53 -1.13
CA ALA A 197 -19.87 2.34 -0.93
C ALA A 197 -20.14 3.86 -1.05
N ASN A 198 -21.19 4.27 -1.78
CA ASN A 198 -21.55 5.68 -1.92
C ASN A 198 -22.02 6.30 -0.59
N ARG A 199 -22.54 5.48 0.34
CA ARG A 199 -22.95 5.96 1.66
C ARG A 199 -21.77 6.51 2.45
N TYR A 200 -20.61 5.87 2.40
CA TYR A 200 -19.40 6.38 3.04
C TYR A 200 -18.96 7.72 2.41
N ALA A 201 -19.00 7.81 1.08
CA ALA A 201 -18.66 9.03 0.35
C ALA A 201 -19.55 10.22 0.75
N VAL A 202 -20.86 10.00 0.91
CA VAL A 202 -21.83 11.06 1.23
C VAL A 202 -21.92 11.32 2.73
N GLU A 203 -22.09 10.29 3.55
CA GLU A 203 -22.39 10.41 4.99
C GLU A 203 -21.13 10.67 5.84
N THR A 204 -19.97 10.11 5.45
CA THR A 204 -18.73 10.23 6.24
C THR A 204 -17.76 11.24 5.64
N ILE A 205 -17.49 11.15 4.34
CA ILE A 205 -16.52 12.02 3.66
C ILE A 205 -17.16 13.36 3.28
N GLY A 206 -18.48 13.40 3.03
CA GLY A 206 -19.16 14.60 2.54
C GLY A 206 -18.82 14.96 1.09
N ASN A 207 -18.22 14.04 0.32
CA ASN A 207 -17.88 14.22 -1.10
C ASN A 207 -18.45 13.07 -1.94
N PRO A 208 -19.57 13.27 -2.67
CA PRO A 208 -20.12 12.26 -3.56
C PRO A 208 -19.15 11.74 -4.63
N ALA A 209 -18.17 12.56 -5.06
CA ALA A 209 -17.17 12.17 -6.05
C ALA A 209 -16.03 11.32 -5.48
N TYR A 210 -15.99 11.09 -4.16
CA TYR A 210 -14.90 10.36 -3.49
C TYR A 210 -14.55 9.02 -4.16
N PRO A 211 -15.49 8.13 -4.57
CA PRO A 211 -15.09 6.87 -5.20
C PRO A 211 -14.41 7.05 -6.57
N LEU A 212 -14.77 8.11 -7.31
CA LEU A 212 -14.13 8.47 -8.58
C LEU A 212 -12.71 9.01 -8.32
N GLU A 213 -12.60 9.97 -7.41
CA GLU A 213 -11.32 10.57 -7.03
C GLU A 213 -10.38 9.51 -6.46
N LEU A 214 -10.88 8.62 -5.60
CA LEU A 214 -10.08 7.53 -5.04
C LEU A 214 -9.46 6.65 -6.13
N PHE A 215 -10.21 6.33 -7.18
CA PHE A 215 -9.68 5.59 -8.32
C PHE A 215 -8.54 6.37 -9.00
N GLN A 216 -8.70 7.67 -9.20
CA GLN A 216 -7.67 8.55 -9.78
C GLN A 216 -6.43 8.69 -8.91
N ARG A 217 -6.59 8.83 -7.59
CA ARG A 217 -5.47 8.86 -6.64
C ARG A 217 -4.72 7.55 -6.63
N VAL A 218 -5.42 6.43 -6.71
CA VAL A 218 -4.81 5.11 -6.79
C VAL A 218 -4.08 4.87 -8.13
N ILE A 219 -4.46 5.54 -9.22
CA ILE A 219 -3.61 5.61 -10.43
C ILE A 219 -2.27 6.28 -10.08
N THR A 220 -2.29 7.47 -9.47
CA THR A 220 -1.06 8.20 -9.08
C THR A 220 -0.19 7.37 -8.14
N VAL A 221 -0.79 6.78 -7.10
CA VAL A 221 -0.10 5.92 -6.12
C VAL A 221 0.58 4.75 -6.83
N SER A 222 -0.12 4.03 -7.72
CA SER A 222 0.48 2.92 -8.45
C SER A 222 1.68 3.35 -9.30
N LEU A 223 1.57 4.47 -10.01
CA LEU A 223 2.65 4.98 -10.87
C LEU A 223 3.88 5.39 -10.05
N GLU A 224 3.68 6.18 -8.99
CA GLU A 224 4.78 6.64 -8.13
C GLU A 224 5.40 5.47 -7.33
N THR A 225 4.60 4.49 -6.91
CA THR A 225 5.11 3.26 -6.29
C THR A 225 6.01 2.50 -7.25
N MET A 226 5.56 2.25 -8.48
CA MET A 226 6.38 1.51 -9.45
C MET A 226 7.63 2.29 -9.86
N LYS A 227 7.57 3.61 -9.91
CA LYS A 227 8.75 4.47 -10.10
C LYS A 227 9.76 4.33 -8.97
N ILE A 228 9.32 4.24 -7.70
CA ILE A 228 10.23 4.00 -6.58
C ILE A 228 10.81 2.57 -6.67
N VAL A 229 9.96 1.56 -6.88
CA VAL A 229 10.35 0.14 -6.95
C VAL A 229 11.40 -0.10 -8.04
N ARG A 230 11.17 0.42 -9.24
CA ARG A 230 12.08 0.27 -10.39
C ARG A 230 13.43 0.97 -10.20
N ASN A 231 13.52 1.92 -9.27
CA ASN A 231 14.74 2.64 -8.92
C ASN A 231 15.43 2.11 -7.66
N LEU A 232 14.95 1.01 -7.06
CA LEU A 232 15.63 0.36 -5.95
C LEU A 232 17.00 -0.20 -6.39
N PRO A 233 18.03 -0.17 -5.52
CA PRO A 233 19.30 -0.80 -5.82
C PRO A 233 19.14 -2.33 -5.95
N LYS A 234 20.08 -2.96 -6.67
CA LYS A 234 20.16 -4.43 -6.73
C LYS A 234 20.39 -5.00 -5.34
N LEU A 235 19.81 -6.16 -5.03
CA LEU A 235 19.96 -6.75 -3.71
C LEU A 235 21.29 -7.54 -3.63
N GLU A 236 22.35 -6.82 -3.29
CA GLU A 236 23.64 -7.39 -2.90
C GLU A 236 23.65 -7.65 -1.39
N ILE A 237 23.52 -8.91 -0.99
CA ILE A 237 23.43 -9.31 0.43
C ILE A 237 24.83 -9.43 1.02
N ARG A 238 25.02 -8.96 2.26
CA ARG A 238 26.25 -9.21 3.00
C ARG A 238 26.30 -10.69 3.40
N GLU A 239 27.39 -11.37 3.04
CA GLU A 239 27.65 -12.72 3.53
C GLU A 239 27.89 -12.66 5.04
N ILE A 240 27.12 -13.43 5.80
CA ILE A 240 27.38 -13.65 7.22
C ILE A 240 28.40 -14.79 7.24
N GLU A 241 29.57 -14.59 7.85
CA GLU A 241 30.46 -15.72 8.12
C GLU A 241 29.68 -16.73 8.98
N ASP A 242 29.44 -17.92 8.43
CA ASP A 242 28.84 -19.04 9.15
C ASP A 242 29.69 -19.35 10.38
N THR A 243 29.28 -18.83 11.54
CA THR A 243 29.77 -19.26 12.85
C THR A 243 29.22 -20.65 13.23
N GLN A 244 28.76 -21.44 12.25
CA GLN A 244 28.46 -22.87 12.38
C GLN A 244 29.58 -23.80 11.88
N LYS A 245 30.80 -23.30 11.68
CA LYS A 245 32.01 -24.14 11.53
C LYS A 245 32.81 -24.24 12.81
N THR A 246 32.27 -24.85 13.86
CA THR A 246 32.98 -25.78 14.77
C THR A 246 32.07 -26.19 15.92
N LEU A 247 31.57 -27.41 15.85
CA LEU A 247 31.42 -28.35 16.96
C LEU A 247 31.19 -29.71 16.30
N HIS A 248 32.28 -30.47 16.20
CA HIS A 248 32.27 -31.89 15.87
C HIS A 248 31.71 -32.69 17.05
#